data_AF-A0A2N1Y3R8-F1
#
_entry.id   AF-A0A2N1Y3R8-F1
#
_cell.length_a   1.000
_cell.length_b   1.000
_cell.length_c   1.000
_cell.angle_alpha   90.00
_cell.angle_beta   90.00
_cell.angle_gamma   90.00
#
_symmetry.space_group_name_H-M   'P 1'
#
loop_
_entity.id
_entity.type
_entity.pdbx_description
1 polymer ?
#
loop_
_entity_poly.entity_id
_entity_poly.type
_entity_poly.pdbx_seq_one_letter_code
_entity_poly.pdbx_strand_id
1 'polypeptide(L)'
;MGLLAWLLFAAWLHAQSHLLWVFAAIKIAVFGFALPVYLTVCHRMLPFFASVVIPGYRMWRPLWLLAAWWLLVFAHLLLELMHGYRLLWIADLPMALLAAFTLWQWWPKHRDVRVSQEHGDGMDAGGTTPRMEEVEPRLEQRPRATQEQLPDAQERPRNPMPGLLSVLLIGFGWLPIGFGLFALQSLVFAISGEFVFGRGPVHAITIGFFGSLLVAMVTRVTQGHSGQPLHMTGVAWFAFITIQCVAVIRLLSEAASDGPLWQIVAGVGWLLAFTPWVLRSMRIYLSPRADGKPG
;
A
#
# COMPACT_ATOMS: atom_id res chain seq x y z
N MET A 1 -17.15 15.93 2.13
CA MET A 1 -17.62 14.54 2.33
C MET A 1 -17.44 14.04 3.76
N GLY A 2 -16.25 14.08 4.38
CA GLY A 2 -16.09 13.63 5.78
C GLY A 2 -16.96 14.38 6.80
N LEU A 3 -17.00 15.72 6.70
CA LEU A 3 -17.86 16.58 7.55
C LEU A 3 -19.36 16.31 7.33
N LEU A 4 -19.75 16.01 6.09
CA LEU A 4 -21.12 15.62 5.74
C LEU A 4 -21.48 14.28 6.40
N ALA A 5 -20.62 13.26 6.32
CA ALA A 5 -20.85 11.98 7.00
C ALA A 5 -21.00 12.15 8.52
N TRP A 6 -20.18 13.01 9.14
CA TRP A 6 -20.27 13.31 10.57
C TRP A 6 -21.60 14.00 10.93
N LEU A 7 -22.02 15.00 10.16
CA LEU A 7 -23.29 15.72 10.38
C LEU A 7 -24.50 14.78 10.24
N LEU A 8 -24.50 13.87 9.26
CA LEU A 8 -25.57 12.89 9.07
C LEU A 8 -25.64 11.90 10.24
N PHE A 9 -24.49 11.48 10.78
CA PHE A 9 -24.42 10.62 11.96
C PHE A 9 -24.90 11.33 13.24
N ALA A 10 -24.50 12.60 13.43
CA ALA A 10 -24.96 13.42 14.55
C ALA A 10 -26.48 13.66 14.50
N ALA A 11 -27.03 13.92 13.30
CA ALA A 11 -28.46 14.06 13.10
C ALA A 11 -29.22 12.76 13.45
N TRP A 12 -28.68 11.59 13.09
CA TRP A 12 -29.27 10.31 13.49
C TRP A 12 -29.23 10.08 15.00
N LEU A 13 -28.11 10.36 15.67
CA LEU A 13 -28.00 10.22 17.14
C LEU A 13 -29.06 11.06 17.87
N HIS A 14 -29.37 12.24 17.34
CA HIS A 14 -30.34 13.14 17.97
C HIS A 14 -31.79 12.80 17.62
N ALA A 15 -32.06 12.39 16.38
CA ALA A 15 -33.43 12.20 15.90
C ALA A 15 -33.94 10.75 16.01
N GLN A 16 -33.06 9.74 16.14
CA GLN A 16 -33.38 8.29 16.16
C GLN A 16 -34.32 7.83 15.01
N SER A 17 -34.47 8.64 13.96
CA SER A 17 -35.70 8.62 13.16
C SER A 17 -35.62 7.75 11.91
N HIS A 18 -34.44 7.59 11.28
CA HIS A 18 -34.29 6.72 10.11
C HIS A 18 -32.90 6.06 9.97
N LEU A 19 -32.89 4.74 9.77
CA LEU A 19 -31.70 3.91 9.47
C LEU A 19 -30.95 4.36 8.20
N LEU A 20 -31.64 5.02 7.26
CA LEU A 20 -31.06 5.53 6.02
C LEU A 20 -29.94 6.56 6.24
N TRP A 21 -30.03 7.39 7.29
CA TRP A 21 -29.02 8.39 7.60
C TRP A 21 -27.70 7.76 8.04
N VAL A 22 -27.75 6.72 8.86
CA VAL A 22 -26.56 5.97 9.30
C VAL A 22 -25.95 5.22 8.12
N PHE A 23 -26.78 4.57 7.31
CA PHE A 23 -26.33 3.89 6.10
C PHE A 23 -25.57 4.87 5.18
N ALA A 24 -26.18 6.01 4.86
CA ALA A 24 -25.54 7.02 4.02
C ALA A 24 -24.26 7.58 4.65
N ALA A 25 -24.25 7.86 5.96
CA ALA A 25 -23.08 8.33 6.67
C ALA A 25 -21.90 7.35 6.57
N ILE A 26 -22.13 6.06 6.80
CA ILE A 26 -21.09 5.02 6.70
C ILE A 26 -20.55 4.94 5.27
N LYS A 27 -21.43 4.90 4.26
CA LYS A 27 -21.03 4.81 2.85
C LYS A 27 -20.27 6.04 2.39
N ILE A 28 -20.71 7.24 2.75
CA ILE A 28 -20.02 8.50 2.44
C ILE A 28 -18.67 8.59 3.17
N ALA A 29 -18.59 8.13 4.42
CA ALA A 29 -17.32 8.12 5.15
C ALA A 29 -16.29 7.18 4.50
N VAL A 30 -16.70 5.96 4.17
CA VAL A 30 -15.80 4.94 3.60
C VAL A 30 -15.46 5.25 2.15
N PHE A 31 -16.46 5.39 1.28
CA PHE A 31 -16.26 5.52 -0.17
C PHE A 31 -16.20 6.97 -0.64
N GLY A 32 -16.89 7.90 0.04
CA GLY A 32 -16.87 9.32 -0.31
C GLY A 32 -15.68 10.10 0.26
N PHE A 33 -14.93 9.53 1.21
CA PHE A 33 -13.82 10.20 1.87
C PHE A 33 -12.59 9.32 2.07
N ALA A 34 -12.69 8.26 2.89
CA ALA A 34 -11.51 7.47 3.26
C ALA A 34 -10.84 6.82 2.04
N LEU A 35 -11.60 6.10 1.21
CA LEU A 35 -11.06 5.41 0.04
C LEU A 35 -10.39 6.39 -0.96
N PRO A 36 -11.02 7.50 -1.39
CA PRO A 36 -10.36 8.50 -2.23
C PRO A 36 -9.05 9.05 -1.64
N VAL A 37 -9.00 9.27 -0.33
CA VAL A 37 -7.76 9.71 0.36
C VAL A 37 -6.69 8.63 0.24
N TYR A 38 -7.00 7.38 0.59
CA TYR A 38 -6.04 6.27 0.50
C TYR A 38 -5.55 6.08 -0.93
N LEU A 39 -6.43 6.10 -1.94
CA LEU A 39 -6.05 5.99 -3.36
C LEU A 39 -5.14 7.12 -3.81
N THR A 40 -5.42 8.36 -3.37
CA THR A 40 -4.58 9.52 -3.68
C THR A 40 -3.20 9.38 -3.03
N VAL A 41 -3.14 8.96 -1.77
CA VAL A 41 -1.88 8.73 -1.06
C VAL A 41 -1.09 7.61 -1.73
N CYS A 42 -1.73 6.49 -2.10
CA CYS A 42 -1.12 5.40 -2.85
C CYS A 42 -0.53 5.89 -4.17
N HIS A 43 -1.34 6.57 -4.98
CA HIS A 43 -0.93 7.09 -6.29
C HIS A 43 0.32 7.96 -6.19
N ARG A 44 0.40 8.80 -5.16
CA ARG A 44 1.54 9.71 -4.96
C ARG A 44 2.74 9.03 -4.33
N MET A 45 2.53 8.24 -3.27
CA MET A 45 3.59 7.75 -2.40
C MET A 45 4.21 6.44 -2.90
N LEU A 46 3.42 5.46 -3.35
CA LEU A 46 3.94 4.14 -3.74
C LEU A 46 4.97 4.23 -4.88
N PRO A 47 4.66 4.88 -6.02
CA PRO A 47 5.62 5.00 -7.13
C PRO A 47 6.86 5.83 -6.75
N PHE A 48 6.66 6.88 -5.95
CA PHE A 48 7.77 7.71 -5.47
C PHE A 48 8.68 6.91 -4.55
N PHE A 49 8.12 6.21 -3.57
CA PHE A 49 8.89 5.42 -2.62
C PHE A 49 9.65 4.29 -3.33
N ALA A 50 9.02 3.60 -4.27
CA ALA A 50 9.66 2.61 -5.12
C ALA A 50 10.86 3.20 -5.90
N SER A 51 10.72 4.42 -6.45
CA SER A 51 11.81 5.11 -7.17
C SER A 51 13.00 5.49 -6.29
N VAL A 52 12.78 5.69 -4.99
CA VAL A 52 13.85 6.02 -4.03
C VAL A 52 14.59 4.78 -3.57
N VAL A 53 13.88 3.66 -3.37
CA VAL A 53 14.46 2.46 -2.75
C VAL A 53 14.93 1.40 -3.74
N ILE A 54 14.48 1.46 -5.01
CA ILE A 54 14.89 0.55 -6.07
C ILE A 54 15.66 1.33 -7.15
N PRO A 55 16.97 1.11 -7.29
CA PRO A 55 17.74 1.70 -8.37
C PRO A 55 17.16 1.34 -9.74
N GLY A 56 17.02 2.33 -10.63
CA GLY A 56 16.51 2.12 -11.99
C GLY A 56 14.98 1.99 -12.12
N TYR A 57 14.22 2.10 -11.02
CA TYR A 57 12.76 1.99 -11.07
C TYR A 57 12.12 3.17 -11.81
N ARG A 58 11.35 2.86 -12.86
CA ARG A 58 10.61 3.86 -13.64
C ARG A 58 9.30 4.21 -12.95
N MET A 59 9.19 5.46 -12.48
CA MET A 59 7.99 5.96 -11.81
C MET A 59 6.80 6.07 -12.77
N TRP A 60 5.87 5.11 -12.71
CA TRP A 60 4.61 5.15 -13.46
C TRP A 60 3.47 5.72 -12.60
N ARG A 61 3.04 6.95 -12.93
CA ARG A 61 2.00 7.69 -12.19
C ARG A 61 1.22 8.66 -13.09
N PRO A 62 0.44 8.17 -14.06
CA PRO A 62 -0.39 9.05 -14.88
C PRO A 62 -1.56 9.63 -14.07
N LEU A 63 -1.93 10.90 -14.32
CA LEU A 63 -3.03 11.55 -13.60
C LEU A 63 -4.42 11.00 -13.96
N TRP A 64 -4.59 10.48 -15.19
CA TRP A 64 -5.85 9.87 -15.61
C TRP A 64 -6.23 8.67 -14.73
N LEU A 65 -5.25 7.95 -14.19
CA LEU A 65 -5.49 6.80 -13.31
C LEU A 65 -6.23 7.24 -12.03
N LEU A 66 -5.80 8.35 -11.44
CA LEU A 66 -6.45 8.89 -10.24
C LEU A 66 -7.88 9.35 -10.55
N ALA A 67 -8.08 10.02 -11.70
CA ALA A 67 -9.40 10.44 -12.15
C ALA A 67 -10.33 9.24 -12.40
N ALA A 68 -9.82 8.18 -13.03
CA ALA A 68 -10.57 6.94 -13.27
C ALA A 68 -10.98 6.26 -11.96
N TRP A 69 -10.07 6.16 -10.99
CA TRP A 69 -10.40 5.66 -9.66
C TRP A 69 -11.46 6.50 -8.97
N TRP A 70 -11.32 7.83 -8.95
CA TRP A 70 -12.32 8.70 -8.32
C TRP A 70 -13.70 8.54 -8.97
N LEU A 71 -13.76 8.53 -10.30
CA LEU A 71 -15.00 8.33 -11.04
C LEU A 71 -15.67 7.00 -10.67
N LEU A 72 -14.91 5.90 -10.67
CA LEU A 72 -15.43 4.57 -10.34
C LEU A 72 -15.85 4.47 -8.85
N VAL A 73 -15.08 5.05 -7.91
CA VAL A 73 -15.46 5.09 -6.49
C VAL A 73 -16.77 5.86 -6.29
N PHE A 74 -16.93 7.01 -6.95
CA PHE A 74 -18.16 7.79 -6.83
C PHE A 74 -19.34 7.14 -7.53
N ALA A 75 -19.11 6.43 -8.64
CA ALA A 75 -20.13 5.60 -9.28
C ALA A 75 -20.60 4.48 -8.33
N HIS A 76 -19.67 3.76 -7.69
CA HIS A 76 -19.99 2.77 -6.64
C HIS A 76 -20.80 3.40 -5.51
N LEU A 77 -20.35 4.53 -4.96
CA LEU A 77 -21.03 5.23 -3.87
C LEU A 77 -22.46 5.64 -4.26
N LEU A 78 -22.63 6.22 -5.45
CA LEU A 78 -23.94 6.65 -5.93
C LEU A 78 -24.89 5.47 -6.07
N LEU A 79 -24.44 4.36 -6.67
CA LEU A 79 -25.23 3.14 -6.82
C LEU A 79 -25.60 2.54 -5.46
N GLU A 80 -24.68 2.51 -4.49
CA GLU A 80 -24.95 2.08 -3.11
C GLU A 80 -26.02 2.95 -2.44
N LEU A 81 -25.93 4.28 -2.55
CA LEU A 81 -26.92 5.20 -1.98
C LEU A 81 -28.29 5.07 -2.65
N MET A 82 -28.32 4.76 -3.94
CA MET A 82 -29.54 4.48 -4.71
C MET A 82 -30.06 3.05 -4.52
N HIS A 83 -29.41 2.22 -3.70
CA HIS A 83 -29.73 0.80 -3.51
C HIS A 83 -29.71 0.00 -4.84
N GLY A 84 -28.92 0.47 -5.81
CA GLY A 84 -28.74 -0.12 -7.14
C GLY A 84 -27.84 -1.36 -7.15
N TYR A 85 -28.03 -2.27 -6.20
CA TYR A 85 -27.10 -3.36 -5.91
C TYR A 85 -26.87 -4.32 -7.10
N ARG A 86 -27.84 -4.43 -8.02
CA ARG A 86 -27.72 -5.24 -9.25
C ARG A 86 -26.76 -4.66 -10.28
N LEU A 87 -26.46 -3.37 -10.21
CA LEU A 87 -25.64 -2.64 -11.17
C LEU A 87 -24.24 -2.32 -10.64
N LEU A 88 -23.97 -2.59 -9.35
CA LEU A 88 -22.69 -2.27 -8.71
C LEU A 88 -21.49 -2.90 -9.44
N TRP A 89 -21.64 -4.11 -9.98
CA TRP A 89 -20.58 -4.77 -10.75
C TRP A 89 -20.08 -3.95 -11.94
N ILE A 90 -20.89 -3.04 -12.51
CA ILE A 90 -20.49 -2.14 -13.61
C ILE A 90 -19.42 -1.15 -13.14
N ALA A 91 -19.46 -0.72 -11.87
CA ALA A 91 -18.42 0.13 -11.28
C ALA A 91 -17.29 -0.71 -10.68
N ASP A 92 -17.63 -1.81 -10.00
CA ASP A 92 -16.70 -2.57 -9.17
C ASP A 92 -15.76 -3.47 -9.97
N LEU A 93 -16.23 -4.05 -11.08
CA LEU A 93 -15.38 -4.89 -11.94
C LEU A 93 -14.28 -4.05 -12.62
N PRO A 94 -14.58 -2.91 -13.28
CA PRO A 94 -13.52 -2.03 -13.80
C PRO A 94 -12.58 -1.53 -12.70
N MET A 95 -13.11 -1.23 -11.51
CA MET A 95 -12.28 -0.83 -10.37
C MET A 95 -11.30 -1.93 -9.97
N ALA A 96 -11.76 -3.17 -9.84
CA ALA A 96 -10.93 -4.31 -9.50
C ALA A 96 -9.84 -4.55 -10.55
N LEU A 97 -10.20 -4.51 -11.83
CA LEU A 97 -9.26 -4.68 -12.94
C LEU A 97 -8.22 -3.55 -12.99
N LEU A 98 -8.64 -2.30 -12.81
CA LEU A 98 -7.76 -1.13 -12.81
C LEU A 98 -6.80 -1.16 -11.62
N ALA A 99 -7.28 -1.57 -10.44
CA ALA A 99 -6.45 -1.77 -9.26
C ALA A 99 -5.44 -2.91 -9.45
N ALA A 100 -5.85 -4.06 -10.01
CA ALA A 100 -4.95 -5.16 -10.31
C ALA A 100 -3.88 -4.77 -11.35
N PHE A 101 -4.29 -4.07 -12.42
CA PHE A 101 -3.38 -3.53 -13.43
C PHE A 101 -2.36 -2.56 -12.82
N THR A 102 -2.82 -1.66 -11.94
CA THR A 102 -1.95 -0.72 -11.25
C THR A 102 -0.97 -1.42 -10.32
N LEU A 103 -1.43 -2.42 -9.55
CA LEU A 103 -0.55 -3.23 -8.72
C LEU A 103 0.52 -3.92 -9.56
N TRP A 104 0.15 -4.52 -10.68
CA TRP A 104 1.09 -5.16 -11.60
C TRP A 104 2.09 -4.17 -12.19
N GLN A 105 1.67 -2.94 -12.47
CA GLN A 105 2.54 -1.89 -12.99
C GLN A 105 3.48 -1.33 -11.93
N TRP A 106 3.05 -1.26 -10.67
CA TRP A 106 3.86 -0.81 -9.55
C TRP A 106 4.79 -1.89 -9.00
N TRP A 107 4.46 -3.17 -9.21
CA TRP A 107 5.27 -4.28 -8.77
C TRP A 107 6.66 -4.26 -9.43
N PRO A 108 7.76 -4.30 -8.65
CA PRO A 108 9.10 -4.27 -9.21
C PRO A 108 9.36 -5.43 -10.17
N LYS A 109 9.81 -5.14 -11.39
CA LYS A 109 10.11 -6.14 -12.42
C LYS A 109 11.62 -6.34 -12.53
N HIS A 110 12.07 -7.57 -12.78
CA HIS A 110 13.49 -7.92 -12.91
C HIS A 110 14.27 -7.16 -14.01
N ARG A 111 13.58 -6.46 -14.91
CA ARG A 111 14.21 -5.64 -15.97
C ARG A 111 14.75 -4.30 -15.46
N ASP A 112 14.17 -3.73 -14.40
CA ASP A 112 14.54 -2.40 -13.91
C ASP A 112 15.94 -2.36 -13.27
N VAL A 113 16.42 -3.52 -12.78
CA VAL A 113 17.73 -3.67 -12.12
C VAL A 113 18.88 -3.81 -13.13
N ARG A 114 18.64 -4.35 -14.34
CA ARG A 114 19.69 -4.63 -15.34
C ARG A 114 20.14 -3.40 -16.12
N VAL A 115 19.23 -2.49 -16.46
CA VAL A 115 19.54 -1.29 -17.27
C VAL A 115 20.48 -0.33 -16.53
N SER A 116 20.44 -0.29 -15.19
CA SER A 116 21.37 0.52 -14.39
C SER A 116 22.80 -0.04 -14.33
N GLN A 117 23.01 -1.32 -14.64
CA GLN A 117 24.37 -1.88 -14.71
C GLN A 117 25.01 -1.64 -16.08
N GLU A 118 24.25 -1.74 -17.17
CA GLU A 118 24.81 -1.54 -18.52
C GLU A 118 25.17 -0.08 -18.84
N HIS A 119 24.42 0.91 -18.33
CA HIS A 119 24.70 2.34 -18.58
C HIS A 119 25.87 2.91 -17.77
N GLY A 120 26.38 2.16 -16.77
CA GLY A 120 27.50 2.58 -15.93
C GLY A 120 28.88 2.11 -16.40
N ASP A 121 28.93 1.22 -17.40
CA ASP A 121 30.15 0.48 -17.79
C ASP A 121 30.60 0.78 -19.24
N GLY A 122 29.97 1.78 -19.89
CA GLY A 122 30.07 1.99 -21.33
C GLY A 122 30.63 3.33 -21.80
N MET A 123 31.26 4.14 -20.94
CA MET A 123 31.74 5.46 -21.34
C MET A 123 33.20 5.74 -20.97
N ASP A 124 34.10 4.83 -21.35
CA ASP A 124 35.54 5.10 -21.50
C ASP A 124 36.03 4.46 -22.82
N ALA A 125 35.82 5.13 -23.94
CA ALA A 125 36.51 4.78 -25.19
C ALA A 125 36.63 5.97 -26.15
N GLY A 126 37.80 6.61 -26.12
CA GLY A 126 38.45 7.17 -27.32
C GLY A 126 38.25 8.66 -27.59
N GLY A 127 39.33 9.44 -27.40
CA GLY A 127 39.36 10.82 -27.88
C GLY A 127 40.62 11.64 -27.56
N THR A 128 41.80 11.16 -27.96
CA THR A 128 43.02 11.94 -28.32
C THR A 128 43.56 13.04 -27.38
N THR A 129 44.73 12.78 -26.81
CA THR A 129 45.71 13.76 -26.30
C THR A 129 46.42 14.51 -27.44
N PRO A 130 46.92 15.73 -27.16
CA PRO A 130 48.32 16.01 -27.46
C PRO A 130 49.12 16.49 -26.24
N ARG A 131 50.33 15.92 -26.20
CA ARG A 131 51.47 16.04 -25.29
C ARG A 131 51.88 17.48 -24.93
N MET A 132 52.10 17.75 -23.64
CA MET A 132 53.16 18.64 -23.13
C MET A 132 53.68 18.12 -21.77
N GLU A 133 54.97 17.79 -21.76
CA GLU A 133 55.97 17.84 -20.66
C GLU A 133 55.61 17.33 -19.24
N GLU A 134 56.02 16.07 -19.01
CA GLU A 134 56.95 15.61 -17.96
C GLU A 134 57.15 16.48 -16.70
N VAL A 135 56.56 16.03 -15.57
CA VAL A 135 57.27 15.78 -14.29
C VAL A 135 56.48 14.72 -13.51
N GLU A 136 56.96 13.48 -13.44
CA GLU A 136 56.46 12.49 -12.48
C GLU A 136 57.63 11.90 -11.68
N PRO A 137 57.74 12.17 -10.36
CA PRO A 137 58.74 11.54 -9.52
C PRO A 137 58.22 10.16 -9.11
N ARG A 138 58.73 9.13 -9.80
CA ARG A 138 59.01 7.79 -9.26
C ARG A 138 57.97 7.27 -8.23
N LEU A 139 56.71 7.14 -8.63
CA LEU A 139 55.73 6.33 -7.90
C LEU A 139 55.88 4.89 -8.34
N GLU A 140 56.49 4.11 -7.45
CA GLU A 140 56.32 2.67 -7.26
C GLU A 140 55.69 1.91 -8.42
N GLN A 141 56.54 1.14 -9.11
CA GLN A 141 56.12 -0.03 -9.87
C GLN A 141 55.26 -0.91 -8.97
N ARG A 142 53.93 -0.77 -9.02
CA ARG A 142 53.01 -1.74 -8.44
C ARG A 142 53.30 -3.08 -9.13
N PRO A 143 53.64 -4.14 -8.37
CA PRO A 143 53.81 -5.46 -8.93
C PRO A 143 52.54 -5.86 -9.67
N ARG A 144 52.68 -6.48 -10.86
CA ARG A 144 51.61 -7.22 -11.55
C ARG A 144 51.24 -8.47 -10.73
N ALA A 145 50.73 -8.27 -9.53
CA ALA A 145 50.15 -9.31 -8.71
C ALA A 145 48.63 -9.06 -8.73
N THR A 146 47.92 -10.03 -9.30
CA THR A 146 46.47 -10.18 -9.17
C THR A 146 45.63 -9.22 -10.02
N GLN A 147 45.83 -9.30 -11.33
CA GLN A 147 44.76 -9.13 -12.31
C GLN A 147 43.84 -10.37 -12.37
N GLU A 148 44.00 -11.29 -11.42
CA GLU A 148 43.14 -12.45 -11.20
C GLU A 148 41.93 -12.04 -10.35
N GLN A 149 40.75 -12.28 -10.91
CA GLN A 149 39.46 -12.29 -10.22
C GLN A 149 38.95 -10.91 -9.79
N LEU A 150 38.58 -10.08 -10.78
CA LEU A 150 37.28 -9.42 -10.66
C LEU A 150 36.27 -10.56 -10.48
N PRO A 151 35.59 -10.70 -9.32
CA PRO A 151 34.55 -11.70 -9.18
C PRO A 151 33.58 -11.50 -10.34
N ASP A 152 33.27 -12.59 -11.03
CA ASP A 152 32.35 -12.65 -12.16
C ASP A 152 31.20 -11.68 -11.88
N ALA A 153 30.96 -10.71 -12.77
CA ALA A 153 29.99 -9.62 -12.58
C ALA A 153 28.53 -10.12 -12.44
N GLN A 154 28.35 -11.43 -12.29
CA GLN A 154 27.16 -12.22 -12.44
C GLN A 154 26.42 -12.49 -11.13
N GLU A 155 27.02 -12.30 -9.94
CA GLU A 155 26.35 -12.65 -8.67
C GLU A 155 26.44 -11.57 -7.59
N ARG A 156 25.97 -10.35 -7.88
CA ARG A 156 25.52 -9.51 -6.76
C ARG A 156 24.27 -10.15 -6.15
N PRO A 157 24.24 -10.50 -4.85
CA PRO A 157 23.07 -11.07 -4.22
C PRO A 157 21.89 -10.12 -4.42
N ARG A 158 20.80 -10.66 -4.97
CA ARG A 158 19.55 -9.94 -5.20
C ARG A 158 19.10 -9.35 -3.88
N ASN A 159 19.12 -8.03 -3.75
CA ASN A 159 18.58 -7.42 -2.55
C ASN A 159 17.05 -7.60 -2.59
N PRO A 160 16.44 -8.34 -1.64
CA PRO A 160 14.99 -8.50 -1.61
C PRO A 160 14.31 -7.14 -1.49
N MET A 161 13.08 -7.03 -1.98
CA MET A 161 12.31 -5.78 -1.89
C MET A 161 12.28 -5.28 -0.43
N PRO A 162 12.58 -3.99 -0.18
CA PRO A 162 12.54 -3.43 1.16
C PRO A 162 11.20 -3.70 1.84
N GLY A 163 11.23 -4.14 3.09
CA GLY A 163 10.02 -4.59 3.80
C GLY A 163 8.86 -3.58 3.78
N LEU A 164 9.15 -2.29 3.95
CA LEU A 164 8.13 -1.23 3.87
C LEU A 164 7.43 -1.18 2.51
N LEU A 165 8.18 -1.34 1.40
CA LEU A 165 7.61 -1.32 0.06
C LEU A 165 6.75 -2.55 -0.17
N SER A 166 7.23 -3.72 0.27
CA SER A 166 6.49 -4.98 0.16
C SER A 166 5.16 -4.91 0.90
N VAL A 167 5.13 -4.40 2.13
CA VAL A 167 3.89 -4.23 2.91
C VAL A 167 2.92 -3.28 2.22
N LEU A 168 3.39 -2.17 1.66
CA LEU A 168 2.54 -1.22 0.94
C LEU A 168 1.89 -1.85 -0.31
N LEU A 169 2.66 -2.64 -1.07
CA LEU A 169 2.16 -3.32 -2.27
C LEU A 169 1.22 -4.48 -1.92
N ILE A 170 1.54 -5.29 -0.91
CA ILE A 170 0.66 -6.36 -0.43
C ILE A 170 -0.64 -5.76 0.12
N GLY A 171 -0.55 -4.69 0.91
CA GLY A 171 -1.70 -3.95 1.39
C GLY A 171 -2.57 -3.45 0.25
N PHE A 172 -1.97 -2.82 -0.77
CA PHE A 172 -2.68 -2.40 -1.98
C PHE A 172 -3.32 -3.58 -2.74
N GLY A 173 -2.75 -4.79 -2.65
CA GLY A 173 -3.32 -6.02 -3.21
C GLY A 173 -4.69 -6.40 -2.66
N TRP A 174 -5.08 -5.91 -1.49
CA TRP A 174 -6.45 -6.09 -0.99
C TRP A 174 -7.49 -5.25 -1.74
N LEU A 175 -7.10 -4.16 -2.41
CA LEU A 175 -8.02 -3.32 -3.16
C LEU A 175 -8.69 -4.06 -4.33
N PRO A 176 -7.95 -4.72 -5.26
CA PRO A 176 -8.58 -5.51 -6.31
C PRO A 176 -9.35 -6.71 -5.76
N ILE A 177 -8.91 -7.30 -4.63
CA ILE A 177 -9.65 -8.38 -3.96
C ILE A 177 -11.00 -7.85 -3.45
N GLY A 178 -11.02 -6.73 -2.73
CA GLY A 178 -12.24 -6.15 -2.17
C GLY A 178 -13.24 -5.75 -3.25
N PHE A 179 -12.80 -5.05 -4.30
CA PHE A 179 -13.68 -4.69 -5.42
C PHE A 179 -14.08 -5.91 -6.27
N GLY A 180 -13.23 -6.92 -6.40
CA GLY A 180 -13.59 -8.19 -7.03
C GLY A 180 -14.70 -8.91 -6.27
N LEU A 181 -14.63 -8.91 -4.93
CA LEU A 181 -15.70 -9.45 -4.08
C LEU A 181 -16.99 -8.63 -4.17
N PHE A 182 -16.92 -7.30 -4.23
CA PHE A 182 -18.09 -6.45 -4.49
C PHE A 182 -18.74 -6.76 -5.84
N ALA A 183 -17.94 -6.86 -6.91
CA ALA A 183 -18.42 -7.18 -8.24
C ALA A 183 -19.08 -8.56 -8.29
N LEU A 184 -18.44 -9.57 -7.69
CA LEU A 184 -19.01 -10.92 -7.61
C LEU A 184 -20.30 -10.95 -6.79
N GLN A 185 -20.35 -10.25 -5.65
CA GLN A 185 -21.57 -10.12 -4.85
C GLN A 185 -22.72 -9.51 -5.66
N SER A 186 -22.44 -8.41 -6.36
CA SER A 186 -23.44 -7.70 -7.18
C SER A 186 -23.93 -8.57 -8.34
N LEU A 187 -23.05 -9.34 -8.98
CA LEU A 187 -23.41 -10.24 -10.06
C LEU A 187 -24.28 -11.40 -9.56
N VAL A 188 -23.91 -12.01 -8.43
CA VAL A 188 -24.73 -13.05 -7.78
C VAL A 188 -26.10 -12.48 -7.41
N PHE A 189 -26.14 -11.31 -6.77
CA PHE A 189 -27.40 -10.65 -6.42
C PHE A 189 -28.25 -10.31 -7.65
N ALA A 190 -27.64 -9.95 -8.78
CA ALA A 190 -28.37 -9.68 -10.03
C ALA A 190 -29.01 -10.95 -10.62
N ILE A 191 -28.39 -12.12 -10.43
CA ILE A 191 -28.84 -13.40 -11.00
C ILE A 191 -29.81 -14.13 -10.05
N SER A 192 -29.46 -14.24 -8.76
CA SER A 192 -30.20 -15.04 -7.78
C SER A 192 -31.04 -14.20 -6.81
N GLY A 193 -30.77 -12.91 -6.68
CA GLY A 193 -31.39 -12.05 -5.66
C GLY A 193 -30.80 -12.20 -4.25
N GLU A 194 -29.72 -12.98 -4.10
CA GLU A 194 -29.12 -13.33 -2.81
C GLU A 194 -27.82 -12.56 -2.54
N PHE A 195 -27.60 -12.18 -1.27
CA PHE A 195 -26.35 -11.59 -0.80
C PHE A 195 -25.49 -12.63 -0.09
N VAL A 196 -24.49 -13.16 -0.79
CA VAL A 196 -23.70 -14.31 -0.32
C VAL A 196 -22.48 -13.96 0.54
N PHE A 197 -21.93 -12.75 0.46
CA PHE A 197 -20.71 -12.39 1.19
C PHE A 197 -20.94 -11.40 2.34
N GLY A 198 -22.20 -11.05 2.64
CA GLY A 198 -22.54 -10.12 3.72
C GLY A 198 -21.70 -8.83 3.67
N ARG A 199 -20.92 -8.58 4.73
CA ARG A 199 -20.00 -7.42 4.80
C ARG A 199 -18.56 -7.78 4.44
N GLY A 200 -18.27 -8.99 3.96
CA GLY A 200 -16.93 -9.44 3.56
C GLY A 200 -16.19 -8.46 2.62
N PRO A 201 -16.80 -7.98 1.52
CA PRO A 201 -16.12 -7.09 0.57
C PRO A 201 -15.61 -5.78 1.21
N VAL A 202 -16.41 -5.17 2.10
CA VAL A 202 -15.99 -3.93 2.77
C VAL A 202 -14.84 -4.17 3.74
N HIS A 203 -14.77 -5.33 4.41
CA HIS A 203 -13.67 -5.65 5.33
C HIS A 203 -12.36 -5.94 4.61
N ALA A 204 -12.40 -6.48 3.38
CA ALA A 204 -11.20 -6.56 2.54
C ALA A 204 -10.59 -5.16 2.31
N ILE A 205 -11.43 -4.14 2.11
CA ILE A 205 -10.96 -2.75 1.96
C ILE A 205 -10.55 -2.14 3.31
N THR A 206 -11.40 -2.20 4.33
CA THR A 206 -11.18 -1.46 5.58
C THR A 206 -10.14 -2.08 6.50
N ILE A 207 -9.98 -3.41 6.47
CA ILE A 207 -8.98 -4.12 7.28
C ILE A 207 -7.78 -4.46 6.42
N GLY A 208 -8.02 -5.15 5.30
CA GLY A 208 -6.95 -5.60 4.41
C GLY A 208 -6.19 -4.44 3.79
N PHE A 209 -6.88 -3.55 3.07
CA PHE A 209 -6.24 -2.42 2.41
C PHE A 209 -5.86 -1.30 3.39
N PHE A 210 -6.85 -0.68 4.07
CA PHE A 210 -6.57 0.47 4.94
C PHE A 210 -5.69 0.12 6.13
N GLY A 211 -5.98 -0.98 6.84
CA GLY A 211 -5.21 -1.41 8.00
C GLY A 211 -3.74 -1.67 7.66
N SER A 212 -3.47 -2.39 6.58
CA SER A 212 -2.11 -2.68 6.13
C SER A 212 -1.34 -1.43 5.74
N LEU A 213 -1.98 -0.53 4.98
CA LEU A 213 -1.37 0.73 4.60
C LEU A 213 -1.11 1.62 5.80
N LEU A 214 -2.03 1.66 6.77
CA LEU A 214 -1.86 2.43 7.98
C LEU A 214 -0.62 1.97 8.76
N VAL A 215 -0.42 0.65 8.90
CA VAL A 215 0.78 0.11 9.56
C VAL A 215 2.06 0.55 8.84
N ALA A 216 2.13 0.41 7.51
CA ALA A 216 3.32 0.81 6.76
C ALA A 216 3.57 2.33 6.77
N MET A 217 2.53 3.11 6.51
CA MET A 217 2.59 4.57 6.40
C MET A 217 3.00 5.20 7.71
N VAL A 218 2.32 4.86 8.80
CA VAL A 218 2.64 5.43 10.11
C VAL A 218 4.03 4.97 10.55
N THR A 219 4.39 3.68 10.39
CA THR A 219 5.76 3.22 10.71
C THR A 219 6.82 4.04 9.98
N ARG A 220 6.62 4.28 8.67
CA ARG A 220 7.53 5.08 7.85
C ARG A 220 7.59 6.53 8.31
N VAL A 221 6.46 7.20 8.51
CA VAL A 221 6.39 8.61 8.90
C VAL A 221 6.99 8.81 10.28
N THR A 222 6.64 7.94 11.24
CA THR A 222 7.23 7.91 12.58
C THR A 222 8.74 7.83 12.51
N GLN A 223 9.29 6.88 11.74
CA GLN A 223 10.74 6.71 11.62
C GLN A 223 11.40 7.89 10.92
N GLY A 224 10.83 8.35 9.81
CA GLY A 224 11.39 9.43 8.99
C GLY A 224 11.51 10.76 9.73
N HIS A 225 10.53 11.12 10.58
CA HIS A 225 10.58 12.36 11.34
C HIS A 225 11.34 12.25 12.67
N SER A 226 11.48 11.03 13.22
CA SER A 226 12.24 10.79 14.45
C SER A 226 13.75 10.57 14.22
N GLY A 227 14.20 10.65 12.96
CA GLY A 227 15.60 10.38 12.57
C GLY A 227 15.99 8.91 12.64
N GLN A 228 15.01 8.00 12.73
CA GLN A 228 15.24 6.56 12.81
C GLN A 228 15.40 5.93 11.42
N PRO A 229 16.13 4.80 11.31
CA PRO A 229 16.25 4.08 10.04
C PRO A 229 14.88 3.57 9.55
N LEU A 230 14.61 3.74 8.26
CA LEU A 230 13.36 3.38 7.58
C LEU A 230 13.34 1.88 7.27
N HIS A 231 12.99 1.05 8.26
CA HIS A 231 12.82 -0.38 8.09
C HIS A 231 11.60 -0.91 8.86
N MET A 232 11.05 -2.03 8.41
CA MET A 232 9.99 -2.72 9.14
C MET A 232 10.56 -3.38 10.40
N THR A 233 10.23 -2.81 11.56
CA THR A 233 10.61 -3.39 12.86
C THR A 233 9.83 -4.68 13.12
N GLY A 234 10.32 -5.55 14.02
CA GLY A 234 9.61 -6.78 14.39
C GLY A 234 8.17 -6.54 14.87
N VAL A 235 7.95 -5.45 15.62
CA VAL A 235 6.60 -5.05 16.09
C VAL A 235 5.69 -4.64 14.92
N ALA A 236 6.23 -3.92 13.93
CA ALA A 236 5.48 -3.55 12.74
C ALA A 236 5.15 -4.77 11.87
N TRP A 237 6.08 -5.72 11.75
CA TRP A 237 5.83 -7.00 11.06
C TRP A 237 4.75 -7.82 11.74
N PHE A 238 4.81 -7.92 13.07
CA PHE A 238 3.79 -8.58 13.86
C PHE A 238 2.41 -7.95 13.64
N ALA A 239 2.30 -6.62 13.70
CA ALA A 239 1.06 -5.90 13.45
C ALA A 239 0.52 -6.16 12.03
N PHE A 240 1.39 -6.07 11.02
CA PHE A 240 1.01 -6.32 9.64
C PHE A 240 0.51 -7.75 9.42
N ILE A 241 1.27 -8.76 9.82
CA ILE A 241 0.89 -10.18 9.66
C ILE A 241 -0.42 -10.46 10.41
N THR A 242 -0.57 -9.94 11.62
CA THR A 242 -1.80 -10.12 12.40
C THR A 242 -3.00 -9.47 11.71
N ILE A 243 -2.86 -8.28 11.11
CA ILE A 243 -3.93 -7.64 10.33
C ILE A 243 -4.30 -8.47 9.09
N GLN A 244 -3.32 -9.08 8.41
CA GLN A 244 -3.60 -9.98 7.30
C GLN A 244 -4.47 -11.16 7.74
N CYS A 245 -4.13 -11.79 8.87
CA CYS A 245 -4.94 -12.85 9.47
C CYS A 245 -6.33 -12.37 9.85
N VAL A 246 -6.45 -11.19 10.48
CA VAL A 246 -7.75 -10.59 10.85
C VAL A 246 -8.61 -10.31 9.63
N ALA A 247 -8.04 -9.81 8.53
CA ALA A 247 -8.76 -9.58 7.28
C ALA A 247 -9.34 -10.89 6.72
N VAL A 248 -8.52 -11.96 6.68
CA VAL A 248 -8.97 -13.28 6.24
C VAL A 248 -10.06 -13.84 7.16
N ILE A 249 -9.87 -13.79 8.49
CA ILE A 249 -10.88 -14.25 9.46
C ILE A 249 -12.18 -13.48 9.26
N ARG A 250 -12.13 -12.17 9.02
CA ARG A 250 -13.33 -11.35 8.77
C ARG A 250 -14.03 -11.73 7.47
N LEU A 251 -13.30 -12.06 6.42
CA LEU A 251 -13.89 -12.56 5.16
C LEU A 251 -14.55 -13.94 5.36
N LEU A 252 -13.87 -14.85 6.07
CA LEU A 252 -14.36 -16.21 6.27
C LEU A 252 -15.48 -16.30 7.32
N SER A 253 -15.58 -15.32 8.24
CA SER A 253 -16.60 -15.30 9.29
C SER A 253 -18.04 -15.27 8.78
N GLU A 254 -18.27 -14.76 7.56
CA GLU A 254 -19.60 -14.73 6.94
C GLU A 254 -20.04 -16.11 6.42
N ALA A 255 -19.09 -17.02 6.16
CA ALA A 255 -19.36 -18.39 5.74
C ALA A 255 -19.28 -19.41 6.89
N ALA A 256 -18.85 -18.97 8.08
CA ALA A 256 -18.65 -19.85 9.23
C ALA A 256 -19.97 -20.14 9.96
N SER A 257 -20.11 -21.36 10.48
CA SER A 257 -21.30 -21.77 11.26
C SER A 257 -21.49 -20.97 12.54
N ASP A 258 -20.40 -20.54 13.19
CA ASP A 258 -20.42 -19.68 14.38
C ASP A 258 -19.81 -18.30 14.08
N GLY A 259 -20.52 -17.52 13.26
CA GLY A 259 -20.13 -16.17 12.88
C GLY A 259 -19.79 -15.24 14.06
N PRO A 260 -20.58 -15.19 15.16
CA PRO A 260 -20.29 -14.35 16.33
C PRO A 260 -18.94 -14.65 16.99
N LEU A 261 -18.58 -15.93 17.17
CA LEU A 261 -17.27 -16.30 17.71
C LEU A 261 -16.13 -15.74 16.86
N TRP A 262 -16.19 -15.92 15.53
CA TRP A 262 -15.15 -15.45 14.62
C TRP A 262 -15.06 -13.92 14.57
N GLN A 263 -16.15 -13.20 14.83
CA GLN A 263 -16.12 -11.75 15.01
C GLN A 263 -15.37 -11.34 16.27
N ILE A 264 -15.57 -12.04 17.39
CA ILE A 264 -14.82 -11.81 18.64
C ILE A 264 -13.34 -12.10 18.43
N VAL A 265 -13.01 -13.24 17.80
CA VAL A 265 -11.62 -13.61 17.48
C VAL A 265 -10.95 -12.55 16.61
N ALA A 266 -11.64 -12.05 15.57
CA ALA A 266 -11.14 -10.96 14.75
C ALA A 266 -10.94 -9.66 15.56
N GLY A 267 -11.87 -9.32 16.46
CA GLY A 267 -11.78 -8.16 17.33
C GLY A 267 -10.59 -8.23 18.30
N VAL A 268 -10.35 -9.39 18.90
CA VAL A 268 -9.17 -9.64 19.75
C VAL A 268 -7.90 -9.56 18.92
N GLY A 269 -7.87 -10.19 17.74
CA GLY A 269 -6.73 -10.12 16.81
C GLY A 269 -6.40 -8.68 16.41
N TRP A 270 -7.41 -7.84 16.16
CA TRP A 270 -7.24 -6.42 15.86
C TRP A 270 -6.56 -5.67 17.02
N LEU A 271 -7.04 -5.87 18.25
CA LEU A 271 -6.44 -5.24 19.43
C LEU A 271 -5.00 -5.73 19.65
N LEU A 272 -4.74 -7.02 19.48
CA LEU A 272 -3.40 -7.60 19.58
C LEU A 272 -2.46 -7.03 18.51
N ALA A 273 -2.92 -6.84 17.28
CA ALA A 273 -2.11 -6.27 16.21
C ALA A 273 -1.68 -4.82 16.53
N PHE A 274 -2.63 -3.98 16.94
CA PHE A 274 -2.39 -2.54 17.07
C PHE A 274 -1.76 -2.15 18.41
N THR A 275 -2.08 -2.82 19.51
CA THR A 275 -1.61 -2.41 20.86
C THR A 275 -0.09 -2.27 20.96
N PRO A 276 0.73 -3.30 20.67
CA PRO A 276 2.19 -3.18 20.79
C PRO A 276 2.77 -2.17 19.78
N TRP A 277 2.16 -2.06 18.60
CA TRP A 277 2.61 -1.15 17.55
C TRP A 277 2.32 0.33 17.86
N VAL A 278 1.14 0.63 18.42
CA VAL A 278 0.79 1.97 18.91
C VAL A 278 1.64 2.34 20.10
N LEU A 279 1.81 1.47 21.10
CA LEU A 279 2.63 1.74 22.28
C LEU A 279 4.09 2.05 21.91
N ARG A 280 4.65 1.29 20.96
CA ARG A 280 5.98 1.59 20.40
C ARG A 280 6.01 2.97 19.74
N SER A 281 5.03 3.28 18.89
CA SER A 281 4.97 4.56 18.17
C SER A 281 4.83 5.74 19.13
N MET A 282 3.97 5.61 20.15
CA MET A 282 3.81 6.60 21.22
C MET A 282 5.11 6.84 21.97
N ARG A 283 5.85 5.78 22.33
CA ARG A 283 7.16 5.94 22.97
C ARG A 283 8.13 6.75 22.11
N ILE A 284 8.14 6.56 20.78
CA ILE A 284 8.99 7.34 19.87
C ILE A 284 8.56 8.81 19.86
N TYR A 285 7.27 9.10 19.82
CA TYR A 285 6.76 10.49 19.84
C TYR A 285 6.99 11.22 21.16
N LEU A 286 7.12 10.48 22.26
CA LEU A 286 7.33 11.01 23.60
C LEU A 286 8.81 11.00 24.03
N SER A 287 9.71 10.54 23.17
CA SER A 287 11.15 10.54 23.43
C SER A 287 11.83 11.58 22.56
N PRO A 288 12.94 12.20 23.01
CA PRO A 288 13.75 13.05 22.15
C PRO A 288 14.17 12.33 20.87
N ARG A 289 14.27 13.07 19.77
CA ARG A 289 14.74 12.51 18.50
C ARG A 289 16.09 11.81 18.60
N ALA A 290 16.22 10.71 17.88
CA ALA A 290 17.43 9.88 17.89
C ALA A 290 18.61 10.54 17.16
N ASP A 291 18.36 11.49 16.27
CA ASP A 291 19.38 12.27 15.56
C ASP A 291 19.80 13.54 16.32
N GLY A 292 19.30 13.76 17.54
CA GLY A 292 19.66 14.89 18.40
C GLY A 292 19.16 16.26 17.92
N LYS A 293 18.37 16.30 16.84
CA LYS A 293 17.76 17.54 16.33
C LYS A 293 16.53 17.94 17.17
N PRO A 294 16.07 19.19 17.09
CA PRO A 294 14.84 19.61 17.75
C PRO A 294 13.65 18.75 17.32
N GLY A 295 12.87 18.30 18.31
CA GLY A 295 11.68 17.45 18.13
C GLY A 295 11.68 16.24 19.06
#